data_AF-A0A7H1M8A5-F1
#
_entry.id   AF-A0A7H1M8A5-F1
#
_cell.length_a   1.000
_cell.length_b   1.000
_cell.length_c   1.000
_cell.angle_alpha   90.00
_cell.angle_beta   90.00
_cell.angle_gamma   90.00
#
_symmetry.space_group_name_H-M   'P 1'
#
loop_
_entity.id
_entity.type
_entity.pdbx_description
1 polymer ?
#
loop_
_entity_poly.entity_id
_entity_poly.type
_entity_poly.pdbx_seq_one_letter_code
_entity_poly.pdbx_strand_id
1 'polypeptide(L)'
;MGIYRCNKCGHLAEHAWQPNMTEVACLKCQAPNKVYDTLFFVQKLLERYFAVNRELRALKAQEQEMPEDSGQTPQQQEQEQNNLLVGVNLAATDVLATEEQHEPLKQWFIKQNIVPAFDFSAVDMSGYFDEAASEIGGKYHITKDILGRIGWAYRNNHTGINLDIGKMAQKDAQLINNMCRQFYSHTLFAKYFIRSRKKLSG
;
A
#
# COMPACT_ATOMS: atom_id res chain seq x y z
N MET A 1 -45.33 -15.85 -1.85
CA MET A 1 -44.10 -16.53 -2.32
C MET A 1 -43.00 -16.20 -1.33
N GLY A 2 -42.02 -17.08 -1.13
CA GLY A 2 -40.94 -16.90 -0.17
C GLY A 2 -39.58 -16.95 -0.82
N ILE A 3 -38.60 -16.34 -0.17
CA ILE A 3 -37.21 -16.41 -0.57
C ILE A 3 -36.34 -16.76 0.64
N TYR A 4 -35.29 -17.53 0.41
CA TYR A 4 -34.22 -17.70 1.38
C TYR A 4 -32.86 -17.44 0.73
N ARG A 5 -31.94 -16.89 1.54
CA ARG A 5 -30.51 -16.81 1.23
C ARG A 5 -29.77 -17.70 2.22
N CYS A 6 -28.99 -18.65 1.71
CA CYS A 6 -28.20 -19.52 2.56
C CYS A 6 -27.07 -18.76 3.25
N ASN A 7 -26.99 -18.85 4.58
CA ASN A 7 -25.93 -18.18 5.35
C ASN A 7 -24.54 -18.80 5.14
N LYS A 8 -24.47 -20.09 4.80
CA LYS A 8 -23.20 -20.81 4.60
C LYS A 8 -22.60 -20.63 3.20
N CYS A 9 -23.43 -20.64 2.16
CA CYS A 9 -22.94 -20.63 0.77
C CYS A 9 -23.49 -19.49 -0.10
N GLY A 10 -24.35 -18.63 0.45
CA GLY A 10 -24.93 -17.49 -0.27
C GLY A 10 -25.98 -17.84 -1.32
N HIS A 11 -26.34 -19.11 -1.50
CA HIS A 11 -27.33 -19.53 -2.49
C HIS A 11 -28.71 -18.93 -2.19
N LEU A 12 -29.34 -18.37 -3.22
CA LEU A 12 -30.68 -17.80 -3.19
C LEU A 12 -31.64 -18.72 -3.93
N ALA A 13 -32.78 -19.00 -3.31
CA ALA A 13 -33.83 -19.80 -3.94
C ALA A 13 -35.21 -19.35 -3.46
N GLU A 14 -36.18 -19.54 -4.34
CA GLU A 14 -37.59 -19.33 -4.06
C GLU A 14 -38.19 -20.56 -3.39
N HIS A 15 -39.17 -20.33 -2.51
CA HIS A 15 -39.89 -21.38 -1.83
C HIS A 15 -41.33 -20.97 -1.53
N ALA A 16 -42.24 -21.93 -1.36
CA ALA A 16 -43.59 -21.64 -0.92
C ALA A 16 -43.54 -21.15 0.53
N TRP A 17 -43.93 -19.89 0.77
CA TRP A 17 -43.92 -19.32 2.12
C TRP A 17 -45.21 -19.62 2.86
N GLN A 18 -45.08 -20.04 4.12
CA GLN A 18 -46.18 -20.21 5.06
C GLN A 18 -45.79 -19.63 6.43
N PRO A 19 -46.74 -19.02 7.16
CA PRO A 19 -46.51 -18.61 8.54
C PRO A 19 -46.07 -19.80 9.40
N ASN A 20 -45.04 -19.63 10.23
CA ASN A 20 -44.48 -20.66 11.12
C ASN A 20 -43.93 -21.92 10.43
N MET A 21 -43.51 -21.84 9.16
CA MET A 21 -42.84 -22.96 8.49
C MET A 21 -41.50 -23.32 9.15
N THR A 22 -41.16 -24.60 9.12
CA THR A 22 -39.86 -25.11 9.57
C THR A 22 -38.74 -24.71 8.60
N GLU A 23 -37.50 -24.74 9.09
CA GLU A 23 -36.32 -24.42 8.29
C GLU A 23 -36.18 -25.39 7.09
N VAL A 24 -35.73 -24.85 5.96
CA VAL A 24 -35.57 -25.60 4.70
C VAL A 24 -34.09 -25.78 4.40
N ALA A 25 -33.71 -26.99 4.00
CA ALA A 25 -32.33 -27.30 3.62
C ALA A 25 -31.94 -26.58 2.33
N CYS A 26 -30.73 -25.98 2.31
CA CYS A 26 -30.19 -25.36 1.12
C CYS A 26 -29.96 -26.40 0.02
N LEU A 27 -30.45 -26.12 -1.19
CA LEU A 27 -30.24 -26.98 -2.37
C LEU A 27 -28.75 -27.23 -2.69
N LYS A 28 -27.85 -26.32 -2.30
CA LYS A 28 -26.42 -26.39 -2.62
C LYS A 28 -25.56 -27.03 -1.51
N CYS A 29 -25.86 -26.75 -0.25
CA CYS A 29 -24.99 -27.17 0.87
C CYS A 29 -25.72 -27.85 2.04
N GLN A 30 -27.02 -28.12 1.88
CA GLN A 30 -27.89 -28.81 2.85
C GLN A 30 -27.99 -28.14 4.24
N ALA A 31 -27.42 -26.95 4.42
CA ALA A 31 -27.55 -26.19 5.66
C ALA A 31 -29.01 -25.73 5.84
N PRO A 32 -29.56 -25.74 7.06
CA PRO A 32 -30.92 -25.28 7.33
C PRO A 32 -31.02 -23.76 7.20
N ASN A 33 -32.05 -23.26 6.52
CA ASN A 33 -32.29 -21.83 6.33
C ASN A 33 -33.76 -21.48 6.55
N LYS A 34 -33.98 -20.27 7.07
CA LYS A 34 -35.32 -19.69 7.19
C LYS A 34 -35.76 -19.06 5.88
N VAL A 35 -37.00 -19.32 5.50
CA VAL A 35 -37.65 -18.69 4.34
C VAL A 35 -38.48 -17.51 4.83
N TYR A 36 -38.30 -16.37 4.19
CA TYR A 36 -39.05 -15.15 4.50
C TYR A 36 -40.04 -14.87 3.38
N ASP A 37 -41.15 -14.21 3.72
CA ASP A 37 -42.06 -13.66 2.72
C ASP A 37 -41.28 -12.70 1.80
N THR A 38 -41.53 -12.79 0.50
CA THR A 38 -40.80 -12.01 -0.50
C THR A 38 -40.94 -10.50 -0.29
N LEU A 39 -42.14 -10.00 0.04
CA LEU A 39 -42.37 -8.57 0.22
C LEU A 39 -41.68 -8.09 1.49
N PHE A 40 -41.79 -8.86 2.57
CA PHE A 40 -41.08 -8.56 3.82
C PHE A 40 -39.56 -8.54 3.63
N PHE A 41 -39.00 -9.53 2.94
CA PHE A 41 -37.56 -9.62 2.69
C PHE A 41 -37.06 -8.47 1.83
N VAL A 42 -37.77 -8.15 0.74
CA VAL A 42 -37.41 -7.03 -0.16
C VAL A 42 -37.53 -5.69 0.57
N GLN A 43 -38.57 -5.48 1.39
CA GLN A 43 -38.71 -4.28 2.20
C GLN A 43 -37.49 -4.08 3.13
N LYS A 44 -37.07 -5.12 3.85
CA LYS A 44 -35.91 -5.05 4.74
C LYS A 44 -34.59 -4.86 3.98
N LEU A 45 -34.47 -5.45 2.80
CA LEU A 45 -33.31 -5.23 1.93
C LEU A 45 -33.24 -3.78 1.45
N LEU A 46 -34.38 -3.20 1.05
CA LEU A 46 -34.47 -1.79 0.64
C LEU A 46 -34.18 -0.85 1.81
N GLU A 47 -34.72 -1.10 3.01
CA GLU A 47 -34.42 -0.32 4.22
C GLU A 47 -32.91 -0.29 4.49
N ARG A 48 -32.24 -1.45 4.45
CA ARG A 48 -30.78 -1.54 4.64
C ARG A 48 -30.02 -0.86 3.50
N TYR A 49 -30.44 -1.04 2.26
CA TYR A 49 -29.82 -0.43 1.09
C TYR A 49 -29.87 1.10 1.17
N PHE A 50 -31.02 1.68 1.54
CA PHE A 50 -31.16 3.13 1.68
C PHE A 50 -30.36 3.67 2.86
N ALA A 51 -30.28 2.95 3.99
CA ALA A 51 -29.41 3.33 5.10
C ALA A 51 -27.94 3.40 4.66
N VAL A 52 -27.43 2.34 4.03
CA VAL A 52 -26.06 2.30 3.50
C VAL A 52 -25.84 3.38 2.43
N ASN A 53 -26.81 3.63 1.55
CA ASN A 53 -26.68 4.69 0.55
C ASN A 53 -26.67 6.10 1.16
N ARG A 54 -27.38 6.34 2.27
CA ARG A 54 -27.31 7.61 2.99
C ARG A 54 -25.94 7.79 3.64
N GLU A 55 -25.42 6.74 4.27
CA GLU A 55 -24.06 6.75 4.83
C GLU A 55 -23.01 6.95 3.74
N LEU A 56 -23.09 6.21 2.62
CA LEU A 56 -22.19 6.41 1.48
C LEU A 56 -22.30 7.81 0.89
N ARG A 57 -23.49 8.42 0.83
CA ARG A 57 -23.64 9.80 0.39
C ARG A 57 -23.08 10.80 1.39
N ALA A 58 -23.22 10.55 2.69
CA ALA A 58 -22.63 11.38 3.73
C ALA A 58 -21.09 11.29 3.71
N LEU A 59 -20.54 10.08 3.56
CA LEU A 59 -19.10 9.86 3.41
C LEU A 59 -18.58 10.47 2.12
N LYS A 60 -19.28 10.30 0.99
CA LYS A 60 -18.93 10.96 -0.28
C LYS A 60 -19.07 12.47 -0.22
N ALA A 61 -20.04 13.00 0.51
CA ALA A 61 -20.17 14.43 0.75
C ALA A 61 -19.04 14.93 1.65
N GLN A 62 -18.61 14.17 2.65
CA GLN A 62 -17.41 14.47 3.44
C GLN A 62 -16.12 14.38 2.59
N GLU A 63 -16.05 13.43 1.65
CA GLU A 63 -14.97 13.31 0.66
C GLU A 63 -15.06 14.37 -0.47
N GLN A 64 -16.21 15.00 -0.70
CA GLN A 64 -16.41 16.10 -1.67
C GLN A 64 -16.34 17.49 -1.02
N GLU A 65 -16.63 17.58 0.28
CA GLU A 65 -16.30 18.72 1.16
C GLU A 65 -14.80 18.72 1.49
N MET A 66 -14.09 17.62 1.23
CA MET A 66 -12.68 17.64 0.84
C MET A 66 -12.60 17.94 -0.67
N PRO A 67 -11.99 19.06 -1.09
CA PRO A 67 -11.90 19.35 -2.51
C PRO A 67 -10.88 18.43 -3.20
N GLU A 68 -11.35 17.66 -4.18
CA GLU A 68 -10.53 17.35 -5.37
C GLU A 68 -10.37 18.66 -6.16
N ASP A 69 -9.39 19.50 -5.81
CA ASP A 69 -9.06 20.67 -6.62
C ASP A 69 -8.27 20.24 -7.86
N SER A 70 -9.02 20.05 -8.95
CA SER A 70 -8.55 20.45 -10.27
C SER A 70 -9.16 21.81 -10.59
N GLY A 71 -8.45 22.88 -10.22
CA GLY A 71 -8.73 24.23 -10.69
C GLY A 71 -9.10 25.26 -9.63
N GLN A 72 -8.08 25.74 -8.89
CA GLN A 72 -7.87 27.15 -8.52
C GLN A 72 -9.05 27.82 -7.80
N THR A 73 -9.05 27.82 -6.46
CA THR A 73 -9.76 28.87 -5.68
C THR A 73 -9.05 29.24 -4.36
N PRO A 74 -9.08 30.51 -3.91
CA PRO A 74 -8.07 31.11 -3.02
C PRO A 74 -8.13 30.79 -1.51
N GLN A 75 -8.84 29.75 -1.08
CA GLN A 75 -9.07 29.47 0.35
C GLN A 75 -8.30 28.25 0.91
N GLN A 76 -7.53 27.55 0.07
CA GLN A 76 -6.53 26.57 0.51
C GLN A 76 -5.27 27.20 1.13
N GLN A 77 -5.12 28.52 1.03
CA GLN A 77 -3.89 29.18 1.44
C GLN A 77 -3.56 28.93 2.92
N GLU A 78 -4.49 29.00 3.88
CA GLU A 78 -4.09 28.96 5.31
C GLU A 78 -3.82 27.56 5.90
N GLN A 79 -4.22 26.47 5.26
CA GLN A 79 -3.93 25.10 5.74
C GLN A 79 -2.95 24.31 4.86
N GLU A 80 -2.86 24.60 3.55
CA GLU A 80 -1.71 24.16 2.74
C GLU A 80 -0.44 24.97 3.05
N GLN A 81 -0.56 26.19 3.59
CA GLN A 81 0.59 26.92 4.15
C GLN A 81 1.25 26.21 5.34
N ASN A 82 0.57 25.25 5.99
CA ASN A 82 1.07 24.60 7.20
C ASN A 82 1.53 23.15 6.97
N ASN A 83 1.27 22.54 5.81
CA ASN A 83 1.89 21.26 5.48
C ASN A 83 3.23 21.51 4.79
N LEU A 84 4.25 21.73 5.62
CA LEU A 84 5.66 21.96 5.23
C LEU A 84 6.23 20.94 4.25
N LEU A 85 5.54 19.81 4.00
CA LEU A 85 6.01 18.71 3.17
C LEU A 85 5.36 18.66 1.77
N VAL A 86 4.34 19.48 1.48
CA VAL A 86 3.71 19.52 0.15
C VAL A 86 4.65 20.21 -0.83
N GLY A 87 5.08 19.49 -1.87
CA GLY A 87 6.00 20.00 -2.90
C GLY A 87 7.48 20.02 -2.50
N VAL A 88 7.83 19.57 -1.30
CA VAL A 88 9.23 19.43 -0.86
C VAL A 88 9.83 18.14 -1.42
N ASN A 89 11.01 18.24 -2.03
CA ASN A 89 11.79 17.07 -2.40
C ASN A 89 12.41 16.44 -1.15
N LEU A 90 11.75 15.43 -0.60
CA LEU A 90 12.18 14.71 0.60
C LEU A 90 13.51 13.95 0.42
N ALA A 91 13.88 13.61 -0.82
CA ALA A 91 15.01 12.70 -1.09
C ALA A 91 16.41 13.36 -0.96
N ALA A 92 16.48 14.62 -0.54
CA ALA A 92 17.74 15.36 -0.38
C ALA A 92 17.58 16.56 0.57
N THR A 93 16.75 16.43 1.61
CA THR A 93 16.45 17.55 2.52
C THR A 93 16.49 17.12 3.99
N ASP A 94 16.90 18.06 4.83
CA ASP A 94 16.91 17.98 6.30
C ASP A 94 15.61 18.54 6.90
N VAL A 95 14.61 18.85 6.07
CA VAL A 95 13.34 19.47 6.47
C VAL A 95 12.63 18.64 7.55
N LEU A 96 12.79 17.31 7.50
CA LEU A 96 12.26 16.39 8.51
C LEU A 96 13.08 16.35 9.80
N ALA A 97 14.36 16.73 9.78
CA ALA A 97 15.33 16.63 10.88
C ALA A 97 15.31 17.86 11.81
N THR A 98 14.16 18.52 11.97
CA THR A 98 14.01 19.72 12.82
C THR A 98 13.18 19.43 14.07
N GLU A 99 13.49 20.13 15.17
CA GLU A 99 12.74 19.98 16.43
C GLU A 99 11.26 20.38 16.26
N GLU A 100 10.98 21.41 15.44
CA GLU A 100 9.62 21.89 15.16
C GLU A 100 8.73 20.81 14.53
N GLN A 101 9.27 20.00 13.60
CA GLN A 101 8.54 18.88 13.00
C GLN A 101 8.19 17.79 14.01
N HIS A 102 9.01 17.60 15.05
CA HIS A 102 8.84 16.54 16.04
C HIS A 102 8.01 16.96 17.25
N GLU A 103 7.72 18.26 17.42
CA GLU A 103 6.95 18.79 18.53
C GLU A 103 5.54 18.16 18.67
N PRO A 104 4.77 17.90 17.60
CA PRO A 104 3.50 17.18 17.70
C PRO A 104 3.65 15.75 18.25
N LEU A 105 4.72 15.04 17.85
CA LEU A 105 5.03 13.70 18.35
C LEU A 105 5.40 13.74 19.82
N LYS A 106 6.23 14.71 20.23
CA LYS A 106 6.62 14.94 21.61
C LYS A 106 5.40 15.17 22.50
N GLN A 107 4.47 16.02 22.08
CA GLN A 107 3.24 16.28 22.81
C GLN A 107 2.35 15.05 22.92
N TRP A 108 2.29 14.22 21.88
CA TRP A 108 1.57 12.95 21.90
C TRP A 108 2.19 11.99 22.93
N PHE A 109 3.51 11.84 22.97
CA PHE A 109 4.21 10.99 23.94
C PHE A 109 4.02 11.47 25.39
N ILE A 110 4.11 12.77 25.65
CA ILE A 110 3.91 13.34 26.99
C ILE A 110 2.49 13.05 27.48
N LYS A 111 1.47 13.14 26.61
CA LYS A 111 0.09 12.77 26.96
C LYS A 111 -0.06 11.30 27.35
N GLN A 112 0.84 10.43 26.88
CA GLN A 112 0.89 9.01 27.23
C GLN A 112 1.83 8.72 28.43
N ASN A 113 2.32 9.75 29.13
CA ASN A 113 3.33 9.63 30.19
C ASN A 113 4.64 8.95 29.73
N ILE A 114 5.01 9.13 28.46
CA ILE A 114 6.27 8.67 27.89
C ILE A 114 7.20 9.87 27.76
N VAL A 115 8.46 9.72 28.17
CA VAL A 115 9.52 10.73 27.96
C VAL A 115 10.26 10.37 26.68
N PRO A 116 10.01 11.07 25.55
CA PRO A 116 10.69 10.79 24.31
C PRO A 116 12.11 11.38 24.29
N ALA A 117 13.03 10.65 23.66
CA ALA A 117 14.34 11.16 23.26
C ALA A 117 14.40 11.13 21.73
N PHE A 118 14.64 12.28 21.12
CA PHE A 118 14.72 12.40 19.67
C PHE A 118 16.18 12.56 19.24
N ASP A 119 16.58 11.74 18.28
CA ASP A 119 17.78 11.97 17.48
C ASP A 119 17.32 12.47 16.11
N PHE A 120 17.30 13.80 15.94
CA PHE A 120 16.81 14.42 14.71
C PHE A 120 17.70 14.08 13.51
N SER A 121 19.00 13.87 13.74
CA SER A 121 19.96 13.54 12.68
C SER A 121 19.70 12.18 12.04
N ALA A 122 19.03 11.27 12.75
CA ALA A 122 18.65 9.97 12.22
C ALA A 122 17.56 10.03 11.14
N VAL A 123 16.88 11.18 10.99
CA VAL A 123 15.82 11.42 10.00
C VAL A 123 16.30 12.36 8.88
N ASP A 124 17.57 12.73 8.88
CA ASP A 124 18.19 13.50 7.80
C ASP A 124 18.27 12.64 6.53
N MET A 125 17.57 13.07 5.48
CA MET A 125 17.51 12.40 4.18
C MET A 125 18.43 13.04 3.13
N SER A 126 19.36 13.92 3.53
CA SER A 126 20.36 14.51 2.63
C SER A 126 21.51 13.56 2.26
N GLY A 127 21.49 12.33 2.79
CA GLY A 127 22.55 11.36 2.63
C GLY A 127 22.56 10.62 1.29
N TYR A 128 23.73 10.09 0.94
CA TYR A 128 23.90 9.25 -0.26
C TYR A 128 22.98 8.01 -0.26
N PHE A 129 22.69 7.44 0.91
CA PHE A 129 21.82 6.27 1.01
C PHE A 129 20.37 6.59 0.63
N ASP A 130 19.90 7.81 0.88
CA ASP A 130 18.56 8.26 0.52
C ASP A 130 18.44 8.54 -0.99
N GLU A 131 19.48 9.12 -1.60
CA GLU A 131 19.57 9.25 -3.05
C GLU A 131 19.54 7.88 -3.75
N ALA A 132 20.31 6.92 -3.22
CA ALA A 132 20.30 5.56 -3.73
C ALA A 132 18.92 4.88 -3.53
N ALA A 133 18.26 5.10 -2.39
CA ALA A 133 16.91 4.59 -2.13
C ALA A 133 15.90 5.17 -3.12
N SER A 134 15.97 6.48 -3.40
CA SER A 134 15.16 7.17 -4.40
C SER A 134 15.38 6.61 -5.80
N GLU A 135 16.64 6.39 -6.20
CA GLU A 135 16.99 5.79 -7.50
C GLU A 135 16.45 4.35 -7.64
N ILE A 136 16.56 3.55 -6.58
CA ILE A 136 16.03 2.18 -6.53
C ILE A 136 14.50 2.19 -6.65
N GLY A 137 13.83 3.09 -5.93
CA GLY A 137 12.38 3.25 -5.93
C GLY A 137 11.84 3.73 -7.28
N GLY A 138 12.48 4.72 -7.91
CA GLY A 138 12.10 5.21 -9.24
C GLY A 138 12.19 4.15 -10.34
N LYS A 139 13.02 3.12 -10.14
CA LYS A 139 13.23 2.01 -11.08
C LYS A 139 12.69 0.67 -10.55
N TYR A 140 11.68 0.72 -9.66
CA TYR A 140 11.18 -0.45 -8.93
C TYR A 140 10.79 -1.64 -9.82
N HIS A 141 10.22 -1.37 -11.00
CA HIS A 141 9.85 -2.43 -11.96
C HIS A 141 10.99 -3.39 -12.33
N ILE A 142 12.24 -2.91 -12.31
CA ILE A 142 13.46 -3.70 -12.58
C ILE A 142 14.16 -4.09 -11.28
N THR A 143 14.22 -3.19 -10.28
CA THR A 143 15.00 -3.41 -9.06
C THR A 143 14.34 -4.39 -8.09
N LYS A 144 13.01 -4.59 -8.14
CA LYS A 144 12.27 -5.49 -7.24
C LYS A 144 12.84 -6.92 -7.15
N ASP A 145 13.21 -7.50 -8.29
CA ASP A 145 13.68 -8.90 -8.32
C ASP A 145 15.09 -9.01 -7.74
N ILE A 146 15.90 -7.97 -7.96
CA ILE A 146 17.25 -7.85 -7.39
C ILE A 146 17.14 -7.68 -5.87
N LEU A 147 16.28 -6.77 -5.39
CA LEU A 147 16.02 -6.58 -3.96
C LEU A 147 15.53 -7.87 -3.29
N GLY A 148 14.62 -8.60 -3.94
CA GLY A 148 14.16 -9.90 -3.45
C GLY A 148 15.31 -10.91 -3.29
N ARG A 149 16.23 -10.97 -4.26
CA ARG A 149 17.42 -11.82 -4.19
C ARG A 149 18.40 -11.36 -3.10
N ILE A 150 18.61 -10.06 -2.94
CA ILE A 150 19.44 -9.49 -1.86
C ILE A 150 18.85 -9.86 -0.50
N GLY A 151 17.54 -9.65 -0.31
CA GLY A 151 16.84 -9.99 0.93
C GLY A 151 16.82 -11.49 1.23
N TRP A 152 16.78 -12.34 0.21
CA TRP A 152 17.00 -13.78 0.37
C TRP A 152 18.44 -14.10 0.77
N ALA A 153 19.44 -13.54 0.08
CA ALA A 153 20.85 -13.76 0.36
C ALA A 153 21.22 -13.35 1.79
N TYR A 154 20.76 -12.17 2.22
CA TYR A 154 20.98 -11.66 3.58
C TYR A 154 20.42 -12.60 4.65
N ARG A 155 19.17 -13.06 4.48
CA ARG A 155 18.54 -14.01 5.43
C ARG A 155 19.22 -15.37 5.50
N ASN A 156 19.95 -15.76 4.45
CA ASN A 156 20.68 -17.03 4.36
C ASN A 156 22.19 -16.87 4.57
N ASN A 157 22.65 -15.74 5.12
CA ASN A 157 24.07 -15.45 5.37
C ASN A 157 24.97 -15.52 4.12
N HIS A 158 24.43 -15.21 2.94
CA HIS A 158 25.20 -15.05 1.71
C HIS A 158 25.66 -13.61 1.55
N THR A 159 26.95 -13.43 1.23
CA THR A 159 27.60 -12.11 1.12
C THR A 159 27.51 -11.48 -0.28
N GLY A 160 26.79 -12.11 -1.20
CA GLY A 160 26.63 -11.60 -2.56
C GLY A 160 25.60 -12.36 -3.37
N ILE A 161 25.23 -11.80 -4.52
CA ILE A 161 24.28 -12.36 -5.46
C ILE A 161 24.88 -12.40 -6.87
N ASN A 162 24.44 -13.35 -7.68
CA ASN A 162 24.76 -13.40 -9.11
C ASN A 162 23.52 -13.02 -9.92
N LEU A 163 23.71 -12.12 -10.89
CA LEU A 163 22.64 -11.63 -11.77
C LEU A 163 22.90 -12.09 -13.21
N ASP A 164 21.93 -12.82 -13.77
CA ASP A 164 21.97 -13.28 -15.15
C ASP A 164 21.41 -12.21 -16.09
N ILE A 165 22.28 -11.31 -16.53
CA ILE A 165 21.91 -10.18 -17.40
C ILE A 165 21.44 -10.64 -18.80
N GLY A 166 21.91 -11.80 -19.28
CA GLY A 166 21.59 -12.31 -20.62
C GLY A 166 20.13 -12.73 -20.84
N LYS A 167 19.31 -12.81 -19.79
CA LYS A 167 17.87 -13.10 -19.88
C LYS A 167 17.00 -11.84 -19.86
N MET A 168 17.60 -10.67 -19.68
CA MET A 168 16.92 -9.39 -19.56
C MET A 168 16.92 -8.66 -20.90
N ALA A 169 16.00 -7.70 -21.06
CA ALA A 169 16.04 -6.80 -22.22
C ALA A 169 17.34 -5.98 -22.20
N GLN A 170 17.90 -5.69 -23.39
CA GLN A 170 19.19 -5.00 -23.52
C GLN A 170 19.21 -3.63 -22.79
N LYS A 171 18.09 -2.91 -22.80
CA LYS A 171 17.94 -1.62 -22.10
C LYS A 171 18.02 -1.79 -20.58
N ASP A 172 17.33 -2.78 -20.04
CA ASP A 172 17.30 -3.06 -18.59
C ASP A 172 18.65 -3.57 -18.11
N ALA A 173 19.30 -4.42 -18.91
CA ALA A 173 20.66 -4.90 -18.70
C ALA A 173 21.66 -3.74 -18.58
N GLN A 174 21.59 -2.74 -19.46
CA GLN A 174 22.45 -1.55 -19.38
C GLN A 174 22.15 -0.70 -18.15
N LEU A 175 20.87 -0.51 -17.84
CA LEU A 175 20.43 0.26 -16.67
C LEU A 175 20.93 -0.38 -15.36
N ILE A 176 20.79 -1.70 -15.20
CA ILE A 176 21.29 -2.43 -14.02
C ILE A 176 22.80 -2.32 -13.91
N ASN A 177 23.54 -2.47 -15.02
CA ASN A 177 25.00 -2.36 -15.00
C ASN A 177 25.47 -0.97 -14.57
N ASN A 178 24.82 0.09 -15.06
CA ASN A 178 25.15 1.46 -14.68
C ASN A 178 24.86 1.71 -13.21
N MET A 179 23.69 1.29 -12.73
CA MET A 179 23.28 1.42 -11.34
C MET A 179 24.23 0.64 -10.39
N CYS A 180 24.56 -0.61 -10.71
CA CYS A 180 25.52 -1.39 -9.91
C CYS A 180 26.92 -0.76 -9.86
N ARG A 181 27.36 -0.08 -10.94
CA ARG A 181 28.61 0.68 -10.94
C ARG A 181 28.55 1.90 -10.04
N GLN A 182 27.45 2.66 -10.09
CA GLN A 182 27.24 3.84 -9.23
C GLN A 182 27.18 3.43 -7.75
N PHE A 183 26.45 2.37 -7.44
CA PHE A 183 26.36 1.85 -6.07
C PHE A 183 27.70 1.31 -5.55
N TYR A 184 28.54 0.78 -6.43
CA TYR A 184 29.90 0.41 -6.06
C TYR A 184 30.81 1.63 -5.85
N SER A 185 30.74 2.66 -6.70
CA SER A 185 31.63 3.83 -6.60
C SER A 185 31.43 4.64 -5.32
N HIS A 186 30.21 4.62 -4.77
CA HIS A 186 29.85 5.33 -3.54
C HIS A 186 29.65 4.37 -2.35
N THR A 187 30.28 3.18 -2.40
CA THR A 187 30.39 2.23 -1.28
C THR A 187 29.09 1.60 -0.77
N LEU A 188 27.96 1.75 -1.46
CA LEU A 188 26.74 0.98 -1.18
C LEU A 188 27.00 -0.53 -1.36
N PHE A 189 27.76 -0.88 -2.40
CA PHE A 189 28.23 -2.24 -2.63
C PHE A 189 29.73 -2.35 -2.38
N ALA A 190 30.11 -3.31 -1.55
CA ALA A 190 31.52 -3.55 -1.24
C ALA A 190 32.32 -4.16 -2.41
N LYS A 191 31.65 -4.93 -3.30
CA LYS A 191 32.28 -5.63 -4.42
C LYS A 191 31.35 -5.69 -5.62
N TYR A 192 31.88 -5.43 -6.81
CA TYR A 192 31.17 -5.57 -8.08
C TYR A 192 32.05 -6.24 -9.13
N PHE A 193 31.56 -7.33 -9.73
CA PHE A 193 32.29 -8.10 -10.74
C PHE A 193 31.43 -8.32 -11.98
N ILE A 194 31.95 -7.97 -13.15
CA ILE A 194 31.33 -8.31 -14.44
C ILE A 194 32.01 -9.56 -14.98
N ARG A 195 31.25 -10.65 -15.12
CA ARG A 195 31.70 -11.88 -15.77
C ARG A 195 31.22 -11.90 -17.21
N SER A 196 32.09 -11.54 -18.15
CA SER A 196 31.83 -11.84 -19.56
C SER A 196 32.04 -13.34 -19.79
N ARG A 197 31.12 -14.00 -20.50
CA ARG A 197 31.40 -15.36 -21.01
C ARG A 197 32.56 -15.24 -21.99
N LYS A 198 33.79 -15.52 -21.55
CA LYS A 198 34.85 -15.88 -22.49
C LYS A 198 34.36 -17.14 -23.21
N LYS A 199 34.23 -17.06 -24.54
CA LYS A 199 34.11 -18.27 -25.37
C LYS A 199 35.29 -19.17 -25.01
N LEU A 200 35.05 -20.40 -24.55
CA LEU A 200 36.06 -21.45 -24.68
C LEU A 200 36.28 -21.64 -26.19
N SER A 201 37.33 -21.04 -26.74
CA SER A 201 37.92 -21.53 -27.98
C SER A 201 38.69 -22.79 -27.62
N GLY A 202 38.28 -23.92 -28.20
CA GLY A 202 39.07 -25.14 -28.21
C GLY A 202 40.34 -25.00 -29.03
#